data_AF-A0A352Z4I6-F1
#
_entry.id   AF-A0A352Z4I6-F1
#
_cell.length_a   1.000
_cell.length_b   1.000
_cell.length_c   1.000
_cell.angle_alpha   90.00
_cell.angle_beta   90.00
_cell.angle_gamma   90.00
#
_symmetry.space_group_name_H-M   'P 1'
#
loop_
_entity.id
_entity.type
_entity.pdbx_description
1 polymer ?
#
loop_
_entity_poly.entity_id
_entity_poly.type
_entity_poly.pdbx_seq_one_letter_code
_entity_poly.pdbx_strand_id
1 'polypeptide(L)'
;MYGEIAPMAKKKIKKEVEKTDILLKFVEIALTFIRKNMRLCILGALIVIVICSGVYGYTIYEKKQHEKSQAMLFQGIEHFEQYTLTGKEENLNRAEELLTQSARQKRGNIQRIAKLYLAKISYIKEKKEEAKKIYEDLRHGPPGDIVTILAEKALKQIEK
;
A
#
# COMPACT_ATOMS: atom_id res chain seq x y z
N MET A 1 31.40 -44.17 44.56
CA MET A 1 31.11 -42.73 44.71
C MET A 1 29.89 -42.39 43.86
N TYR A 2 28.71 -42.25 44.48
CA TYR A 2 27.54 -41.72 43.79
C TYR A 2 27.66 -40.20 43.80
N GLY A 3 27.92 -39.59 42.65
CA GLY A 3 27.97 -38.14 42.51
C GLY A 3 26.60 -37.55 42.84
N GLU A 4 26.51 -36.83 43.96
CA GLU A 4 25.31 -36.12 44.34
C GLU A 4 24.98 -35.04 43.30
N ILE A 5 23.95 -35.30 42.51
CA ILE A 5 23.43 -34.36 41.54
C ILE A 5 22.87 -33.15 42.32
N ALA A 6 23.50 -31.98 42.16
CA ALA A 6 23.14 -30.76 42.87
C ALA A 6 21.63 -30.45 42.78
N PRO A 7 20.99 -29.94 43.85
CA PRO A 7 19.53 -29.74 43.92
C PRO A 7 18.98 -28.83 42.81
N MET A 8 19.80 -27.91 42.28
CA MET A 8 19.44 -27.08 41.13
C MET A 8 19.39 -27.86 39.80
N ALA A 9 20.24 -28.86 39.60
CA ALA A 9 20.22 -29.71 38.42
C ALA A 9 18.99 -30.64 38.42
N LYS A 10 18.64 -31.23 39.58
CA LYS A 10 17.40 -32.03 39.72
C LYS A 10 16.13 -31.22 39.43
N LYS A 11 16.06 -29.95 39.85
CA LYS A 11 14.93 -29.05 39.54
C LYS A 11 14.82 -28.70 38.06
N LYS A 12 15.95 -28.53 37.35
CA LYS A 12 15.96 -28.27 35.90
C LYS A 12 15.49 -29.49 35.11
N ILE A 13 16.04 -30.66 35.42
CA ILE A 13 15.64 -31.94 34.78
C ILE A 13 14.15 -32.20 35.00
N LYS A 14 13.62 -32.01 36.22
CA LYS A 14 12.19 -32.19 36.50
C LYS A 14 11.30 -31.24 35.67
N LYS A 15 11.69 -29.97 35.51
CA LYS A 15 10.96 -28.99 34.69
C LYS A 15 11.01 -29.29 33.18
N GLU A 16 12.13 -29.82 32.68
CA GLU A 16 12.27 -30.23 31.28
C GLU A 16 11.43 -31.49 30.97
N VAL A 17 11.42 -32.46 31.87
CA VAL A 17 10.57 -33.65 31.76
C VAL A 17 9.09 -33.25 31.81
N GLU A 18 8.70 -32.38 32.74
CA GLU A 18 7.32 -31.91 32.87
C GLU A 18 6.86 -31.09 31.66
N LYS A 19 7.72 -30.24 31.07
CA LYS A 19 7.42 -29.56 29.81
C LYS A 19 7.24 -30.53 28.64
N THR A 20 8.10 -31.54 28.56
CA THR A 20 8.03 -32.58 27.52
C THR A 20 6.73 -33.38 27.64
N ASP A 21 6.32 -33.74 28.86
CA ASP A 21 5.06 -34.42 29.12
C ASP A 21 3.83 -33.58 28.78
N ILE A 22 3.88 -32.28 29.05
CA ILE A 22 2.80 -31.36 28.69
C ILE A 22 2.66 -31.27 27.16
N LEU A 23 3.78 -31.10 26.44
CA LEU A 23 3.78 -31.05 24.97
C LEU A 23 3.27 -32.37 24.36
N LEU A 24 3.71 -33.51 24.88
CA LEU A 24 3.25 -34.82 24.43
C LEU A 24 1.75 -35.01 24.65
N LYS A 25 1.23 -34.63 25.82
CA LYS A 25 -0.22 -34.67 26.11
C LYS A 25 -1.01 -33.77 25.16
N PHE A 26 -0.52 -32.57 24.86
CA PHE A 26 -1.18 -31.69 23.89
C PHE A 26 -1.20 -32.29 22.48
N VAL A 27 -0.10 -32.91 22.04
CA VAL A 27 -0.03 -33.60 20.74
C VAL A 27 -1.00 -34.77 20.70
N GLU A 28 -1.09 -35.57 21.76
CA GLU A 28 -1.97 -36.73 21.82
C GLU A 28 -3.46 -36.33 21.82
N ILE A 29 -3.81 -35.27 22.56
CA ILE A 29 -5.15 -34.66 22.54
C ILE A 29 -5.48 -34.11 21.15
N ALA A 30 -4.54 -33.40 20.52
CA ALA A 30 -4.73 -32.83 19.19
C ALA A 30 -4.91 -33.94 18.14
N LEU A 31 -4.09 -34.99 18.15
CA LEU A 31 -4.20 -36.12 17.23
C LEU A 31 -5.50 -36.90 17.42
N THR A 32 -5.93 -37.11 18.66
CA THR A 32 -7.20 -37.78 18.97
C THR A 32 -8.39 -36.94 18.50
N PHE A 33 -8.33 -35.62 18.69
CA PHE A 33 -9.35 -34.69 18.22
C PHE A 33 -9.41 -34.64 16.68
N ILE A 34 -8.26 -34.59 16.01
CA ILE A 34 -8.16 -34.61 14.54
C ILE A 34 -8.73 -35.92 14.01
N ARG A 35 -8.35 -37.08 14.57
CA ARG A 35 -8.89 -38.39 14.14
C ARG A 35 -10.40 -38.47 14.30
N LYS A 36 -10.93 -38.00 15.43
CA LYS A 36 -12.38 -38.03 15.72
C LYS A 36 -13.18 -37.10 14.81
N ASN A 37 -12.59 -35.97 14.41
CA ASN A 37 -13.24 -34.91 13.65
C ASN A 37 -12.62 -34.68 12.26
N MET A 38 -12.00 -35.70 11.65
CA MET A 38 -11.21 -35.58 10.40
C MET A 38 -11.95 -34.79 9.31
N ARG A 39 -13.24 -35.07 9.10
CA ARG A 39 -14.06 -34.38 8.09
C ARG A 39 -14.21 -32.88 8.37
N LEU A 40 -14.40 -32.50 9.63
CA LEU A 40 -14.50 -31.10 10.06
C LEU A 40 -13.14 -30.39 10.01
N CYS A 41 -12.05 -31.09 10.36
CA CYS A 41 -10.70 -30.55 10.24
C CYS A 41 -10.32 -30.30 8.78
N ILE A 42 -10.66 -31.22 7.86
CA ILE A 42 -10.44 -31.05 6.42
C ILE A 42 -11.27 -29.88 5.89
N LEU A 43 -12.55 -29.80 6.26
CA LEU A 43 -13.41 -28.68 5.85
C LEU A 43 -12.91 -27.33 6.38
N GLY A 44 -12.48 -27.29 7.65
CA GLY A 44 -11.87 -26.11 8.25
C GLY A 44 -10.57 -25.70 7.56
N ALA A 45 -9.70 -26.66 7.23
CA ALA A 45 -8.48 -26.41 6.49
C ALA A 45 -8.76 -25.84 5.10
N LEU A 46 -9.78 -26.37 4.39
CA LEU A 46 -10.20 -25.84 3.09
C LEU A 46 -10.67 -24.39 3.19
N ILE A 47 -11.49 -24.06 4.20
CA ILE A 47 -11.95 -22.68 4.42
C ILE A 47 -10.77 -21.74 4.67
N VAL A 48 -9.81 -22.16 5.50
CA VAL A 48 -8.59 -21.37 5.78
C VAL A 48 -7.78 -21.15 4.51
N ILE A 49 -7.60 -22.17 3.67
CA ILE A 49 -6.87 -22.04 2.40
C ILE A 49 -7.57 -21.02 1.48
N VAL A 50 -8.90 -21.08 1.38
CA VAL A 50 -9.67 -20.13 0.55
C VAL A 50 -9.51 -18.70 1.05
N ILE A 51 -9.60 -18.48 2.37
CA ILE A 51 -9.40 -17.15 2.97
C ILE A 51 -7.97 -16.66 2.73
N CYS A 52 -6.95 -17.48 3.02
CA CYS A 52 -5.55 -17.11 2.84
C CYS A 52 -5.22 -16.79 1.38
N SER A 53 -5.71 -17.60 0.43
CA SER A 53 -5.52 -17.35 -1.00
C SER A 53 -6.24 -16.09 -1.46
N GLY A 54 -7.45 -15.81 -0.96
CA GLY A 54 -8.17 -14.56 -1.22
C GLY A 54 -7.41 -13.33 -0.73
N VAL A 55 -6.92 -13.35 0.52
CA VAL A 55 -6.12 -12.25 1.08
C VAL A 55 -4.80 -12.08 0.31
N TYR A 56 -4.09 -13.17 0.04
CA TYR A 56 -2.83 -13.13 -0.70
C TYR A 56 -3.04 -12.60 -2.12
N GLY A 57 -4.05 -13.09 -2.83
CA GLY A 57 -4.41 -12.60 -4.16
C GLY A 57 -4.76 -11.11 -4.16
N TYR A 58 -5.53 -10.66 -3.15
CA TYR A 58 -5.88 -9.25 -2.99
C TYR A 58 -4.65 -8.37 -2.77
N THR A 59 -3.74 -8.75 -1.87
CA THR A 59 -2.53 -7.96 -1.58
C THR A 59 -1.60 -7.85 -2.79
N ILE A 60 -1.43 -8.93 -3.58
CA ILE A 60 -0.67 -8.87 -4.84
C ILE A 60 -1.35 -7.97 -5.86
N TYR A 61 -2.67 -8.09 -6.00
CA TYR A 61 -3.43 -7.29 -6.95
C TYR A 61 -3.32 -5.79 -6.61
N GLU A 62 -3.48 -5.43 -5.35
CA GLU A 62 -3.35 -4.06 -4.86
C GLU A 62 -1.93 -3.52 -5.08
N LYS A 63 -0.90 -4.32 -4.77
CA LYS A 63 0.50 -3.93 -5.02
C LYS A 63 0.77 -3.64 -6.50
N LYS A 64 0.31 -4.51 -7.41
CA LYS A 64 0.46 -4.30 -8.86
C LYS A 64 -0.26 -3.04 -9.35
N GLN A 65 -1.46 -2.78 -8.83
CA GLN A 65 -2.20 -1.55 -9.13
C GLN A 65 -1.44 -0.31 -8.65
N HIS A 66 -0.83 -0.37 -7.46
CA HIS A 66 -0.05 0.73 -6.93
C HIS A 66 1.21 0.99 -7.76
N GLU A 67 1.97 -0.05 -8.13
CA GLU A 67 3.16 0.06 -8.98
C GLU A 67 2.80 0.64 -10.36
N LYS A 68 1.73 0.12 -10.98
CA LYS A 68 1.24 0.63 -12.27
C LYS A 68 0.86 2.11 -12.20
N SER A 69 0.21 2.53 -11.12
CA SER A 69 -0.20 3.92 -10.92
C SER A 69 0.98 4.86 -10.71
N GLN A 70 2.02 4.41 -9.99
CA GLN A 70 3.26 5.16 -9.87
C GLN A 70 3.96 5.30 -11.22
N ALA A 71 4.07 4.21 -11.99
CA ALA A 71 4.68 4.24 -13.31
C ALA A 71 3.95 5.20 -14.26
N MET A 72 2.62 5.19 -14.26
CA MET A 72 1.81 6.13 -15.07
C MET A 72 2.03 7.59 -14.65
N LEU A 73 2.11 7.86 -13.35
CA LEU A 73 2.41 9.20 -12.85
C LEU A 73 3.76 9.68 -13.36
N PHE A 74 4.80 8.85 -13.25
CA PHE A 74 6.15 9.20 -13.72
C PHE A 74 6.19 9.45 -15.23
N GLN A 75 5.57 8.58 -16.03
CA GLN A 75 5.49 8.78 -17.49
C GLN A 75 4.72 10.05 -17.85
N GLY A 76 3.65 10.37 -17.12
CA GLY A 76 2.90 11.62 -17.32
C GLY A 76 3.75 12.86 -17.03
N ILE A 77 4.54 12.83 -15.95
CA ILE A 77 5.48 13.91 -15.61
C ILE A 77 6.59 14.02 -16.66
N GLU A 78 7.15 12.91 -17.11
CA GLU A 78 8.20 12.89 -18.14
C GLU A 78 7.72 13.51 -19.45
N HIS A 79 6.53 13.14 -19.93
CA HIS A 79 5.94 13.76 -21.13
C HIS A 79 5.66 15.25 -20.92
N PHE A 80 5.23 15.66 -19.73
CA PHE A 80 5.06 17.08 -19.42
C PHE A 80 6.39 17.83 -19.50
N GLU A 81 7.46 17.28 -18.93
CA GLU A 81 8.80 17.84 -19.02
C GLU A 81 9.29 17.91 -20.47
N GLN A 82 9.08 16.86 -21.26
CA GLN A 82 9.38 16.87 -22.70
C GLN A 82 8.60 17.96 -23.44
N TYR A 83 7.33 18.21 -23.09
CA TYR A 83 6.60 19.37 -23.61
C TYR A 83 7.27 20.68 -23.23
N THR A 84 7.65 20.88 -21.96
CA THR A 84 8.32 22.12 -21.53
C THR A 84 9.65 22.37 -22.26
N LEU A 85 10.34 21.31 -22.69
CA LEU A 85 11.59 21.40 -23.45
C LEU A 85 11.38 21.61 -24.95
N THR A 86 10.35 21.01 -25.54
CA THR A 86 10.18 20.93 -27.00
C THR A 86 9.03 21.76 -27.55
N GLY A 87 8.09 22.18 -26.72
CA GLY A 87 6.84 22.83 -27.11
C GLY A 87 5.86 21.94 -27.88
N LYS A 88 6.16 20.64 -28.08
CA LYS A 88 5.31 19.74 -28.88
C LYS A 88 4.01 19.39 -28.16
N GLU A 89 2.87 19.81 -28.70
CA GLU A 89 1.56 19.54 -28.10
C GLU A 89 1.24 18.06 -27.90
N GLU A 90 1.78 17.17 -28.75
CA GLU A 90 1.63 15.72 -28.59
C GLU A 90 2.09 15.26 -27.20
N ASN A 91 3.22 15.78 -26.71
CA ASN A 91 3.74 15.48 -25.38
C ASN A 91 2.82 16.03 -24.28
N LEU A 92 2.24 17.22 -24.47
CA LEU A 92 1.30 17.82 -23.52
C LEU A 92 0.01 17.00 -23.41
N ASN A 93 -0.53 16.56 -24.55
CA ASN A 93 -1.73 15.74 -24.61
C ASN A 93 -1.48 14.36 -23.99
N ARG A 94 -0.32 13.75 -24.26
CA ARG A 94 0.06 12.47 -23.66
C ARG A 94 0.25 12.57 -22.15
N ALA A 95 0.85 13.65 -21.68
CA ALA A 95 0.97 13.96 -20.26
C ALA A 95 -0.41 14.07 -19.60
N GLU A 96 -1.31 14.87 -20.18
CA GLU A 96 -2.67 15.07 -19.66
C GLU A 96 -3.44 13.74 -19.54
N GLU A 97 -3.34 12.87 -20.54
CA GLU A 97 -3.99 11.55 -20.52
C GLU A 97 -3.49 10.68 -19.35
N LEU A 98 -2.17 10.53 -19.20
CA LEU A 98 -1.54 9.69 -18.17
C LEU A 98 -1.78 10.25 -16.77
N LEU A 99 -1.71 11.58 -16.61
CA LEU A 99 -1.97 12.24 -15.34
C LEU A 99 -3.45 12.18 -14.97
N THR A 100 -4.37 12.26 -15.95
CA THR A 100 -5.80 12.05 -15.72
C THR A 100 -6.08 10.65 -15.20
N GLN A 101 -5.44 9.62 -15.76
CA GLN A 101 -5.55 8.25 -15.26
C GLN A 101 -5.00 8.15 -13.83
N SER A 102 -3.87 8.78 -13.54
CA SER A 102 -3.24 8.81 -12.21
C SER A 102 -4.10 9.54 -11.17
N ALA A 103 -4.84 10.58 -11.57
CA ALA A 103 -5.72 11.35 -10.71
C ALA A 103 -7.02 10.61 -10.31
N ARG A 104 -7.40 9.53 -11.03
CA ARG A 104 -8.57 8.69 -10.69
C ARG A 104 -8.34 7.78 -9.48
N GLN A 105 -7.12 7.70 -8.97
CA GLN A 105 -6.82 6.96 -7.75
C GLN A 105 -7.63 7.51 -6.57
N LYS A 106 -8.15 6.62 -5.71
CA LYS A 106 -9.16 7.01 -4.70
C LYS A 106 -8.65 8.12 -3.78
N ARG A 107 -7.44 7.98 -3.21
CA ARG A 107 -6.76 8.96 -2.35
C ARG A 107 -5.25 8.72 -2.32
N GLY A 108 -4.47 9.74 -1.98
CA GLY A 108 -3.04 9.63 -1.70
C GLY A 108 -2.16 10.57 -2.53
N ASN A 109 -0.86 10.48 -2.34
CA ASN A 109 0.10 11.39 -2.95
C ASN A 109 0.11 11.33 -4.48
N ILE A 110 -0.07 10.14 -5.08
CA ILE A 110 -0.16 9.99 -6.55
C ILE A 110 -1.26 10.87 -7.12
N GLN A 111 -2.47 10.79 -6.54
CA GLN A 111 -3.60 11.59 -6.99
C GLN A 111 -3.31 13.08 -6.87
N ARG A 112 -2.74 13.52 -5.73
CA ARG A 112 -2.47 14.94 -5.45
C ARG A 112 -1.41 15.50 -6.38
N ILE A 113 -0.32 14.77 -6.61
CA ILE A 113 0.73 15.15 -7.56
C ILE A 113 0.16 15.19 -8.98
N ALA A 114 -0.60 14.18 -9.39
CA ALA A 114 -1.24 14.16 -10.71
C ALA A 114 -2.14 15.40 -10.93
N LYS A 115 -3.00 15.71 -9.95
CA LYS A 115 -3.85 16.91 -9.98
C LYS A 115 -3.03 18.20 -10.07
N LEU A 116 -1.89 18.29 -9.37
CA LEU A 116 -1.03 19.47 -9.43
C LEU A 116 -0.50 19.70 -10.86
N TYR A 117 -0.04 18.65 -11.53
CA TYR A 117 0.40 18.75 -12.92
C TYR A 117 -0.76 19.00 -13.89
N LEU A 118 -1.93 18.39 -13.67
CA LEU A 118 -3.13 18.71 -14.47
C LEU A 118 -3.52 20.18 -14.35
N ALA A 119 -3.44 20.78 -13.15
CA ALA A 119 -3.68 22.21 -12.97
C ALA A 119 -2.69 23.07 -13.76
N LYS A 120 -1.41 22.68 -13.82
CA LYS A 120 -0.40 23.33 -14.67
C LYS A 120 -0.76 23.21 -16.15
N ILE A 121 -1.18 22.02 -16.60
CA ILE A 121 -1.61 21.78 -17.98
C ILE A 121 -2.84 22.64 -18.31
N SER A 122 -3.86 22.67 -17.45
CA SER A 122 -5.03 23.53 -17.63
C SER A 122 -4.64 25.01 -17.73
N TYR A 123 -3.67 25.46 -16.93
CA TYR A 123 -3.17 26.83 -17.00
C TYR A 123 -2.46 27.12 -18.33
N ILE A 124 -1.61 26.20 -18.80
CA ILE A 124 -0.93 26.29 -20.11
C ILE A 124 -1.95 26.32 -21.26
N LYS A 125 -3.02 25.53 -21.16
CA LYS A 125 -4.13 25.51 -22.14
C LYS A 125 -5.10 26.68 -22.01
N GLU A 126 -4.73 27.73 -21.26
CA GLU A 126 -5.53 28.92 -20.99
C GLU A 126 -6.87 28.68 -20.27
N LYS A 127 -7.08 27.49 -19.72
CA LYS A 127 -8.24 27.12 -18.90
C LYS A 127 -8.04 27.55 -17.45
N LYS A 128 -7.89 28.85 -17.22
CA LYS A 128 -7.51 29.43 -15.92
C LYS A 128 -8.50 29.09 -14.79
N GLU A 129 -9.80 29.09 -15.07
CA GLU A 129 -10.83 28.73 -14.07
C GLU A 129 -10.72 27.26 -13.63
N GLU A 130 -10.46 26.35 -14.57
CA GLU A 130 -10.26 24.93 -14.27
C GLU A 130 -8.98 24.74 -13.44
N ALA A 131 -7.88 25.39 -13.83
CA ALA A 131 -6.65 25.37 -13.07
C ALA A 131 -6.85 25.90 -11.63
N LYS A 132 -7.53 27.03 -11.48
CA LYS A 132 -7.85 27.64 -10.18
C LYS A 132 -8.64 26.67 -9.30
N LYS A 133 -9.68 26.04 -9.84
CA LYS A 133 -10.50 25.06 -9.12
C LYS A 133 -9.67 23.89 -8.61
N ILE A 134 -8.73 23.38 -9.42
CA ILE A 134 -7.87 22.26 -9.02
C ILE A 134 -6.87 22.70 -7.94
N TYR A 135 -6.25 23.89 -8.07
CA TYR A 135 -5.34 24.38 -7.03
C TYR A 135 -6.05 24.67 -5.71
N GLU A 136 -7.28 25.20 -5.74
CA GLU A 136 -8.11 25.37 -4.55
C GLU A 136 -8.38 24.02 -3.85
N ASP A 137 -8.76 22.98 -4.61
CA ASP A 137 -8.92 21.63 -4.05
C ASP A 137 -7.62 21.13 -3.37
N LEU A 138 -6.46 21.40 -3.96
CA LEU A 138 -5.17 20.98 -3.42
C LEU A 138 -4.71 21.79 -2.20
N ARG A 139 -5.12 23.04 -2.04
CA ARG A 139 -4.80 23.89 -0.87
C ARG A 139 -5.36 23.32 0.43
N HIS A 140 -6.47 22.60 0.38
CA HIS A 140 -7.11 22.00 1.56
C HIS A 140 -6.42 20.70 2.03
N GLY A 141 -5.21 20.41 1.53
CA GLY A 141 -4.41 19.28 1.95
C GLY A 141 -3.72 19.45 3.31
N PRO A 142 -2.92 18.47 3.76
CA PRO A 142 -2.16 18.55 5.00
C PRO A 142 -1.25 19.79 5.04
N PRO A 143 -1.11 20.45 6.21
CA PRO A 143 -0.22 21.59 6.37
C PRO A 143 1.25 21.16 6.24
N GLY A 144 2.05 21.99 5.56
CA GLY A 144 3.48 21.72 5.31
C GLY A 144 3.77 20.74 4.15
N ASP A 145 2.73 20.17 3.54
CA ASP A 145 2.88 19.31 2.36
C ASP A 145 3.28 20.12 1.11
N ILE A 146 4.21 19.58 0.32
CA ILE A 146 4.78 20.29 -0.83
C ILE A 146 3.73 20.59 -1.90
N VAL A 147 2.76 19.70 -2.12
CA VAL A 147 1.70 19.91 -3.11
C VAL A 147 0.80 21.05 -2.67
N THR A 148 0.46 21.12 -1.38
CA THR A 148 -0.29 22.24 -0.78
C THR A 148 0.45 23.57 -0.98
N ILE A 149 1.74 23.63 -0.62
CA ILE A 149 2.56 24.84 -0.74
C ILE A 149 2.65 25.32 -2.20
N LEU A 150 2.82 24.39 -3.15
CA LEU A 150 2.88 24.72 -4.57
C LEU A 150 1.53 25.22 -5.10
N ALA A 151 0.42 24.61 -4.68
CA ALA A 151 -0.91 25.05 -5.05
C ALA A 151 -1.22 26.46 -4.53
N GLU A 152 -0.86 26.79 -3.28
CA GLU A 152 -1.00 28.13 -2.72
C GLU A 152 -0.20 29.18 -3.50
N LYS A 153 1.05 28.86 -3.85
CA LYS A 153 1.89 29.75 -4.66
C LYS A 153 1.29 29.99 -6.04
N ALA A 154 0.76 28.95 -6.68
CA ALA A 154 0.11 29.05 -7.98
C ALA A 154 -1.16 29.89 -7.93
N LEU A 155 -2.02 29.70 -6.92
CA LEU A 155 -3.23 30.53 -6.74
C LEU A 155 -2.90 32.01 -6.63
N LYS A 156 -1.88 32.37 -5.83
CA LYS A 156 -1.42 33.76 -5.70
C LYS A 156 -0.91 34.35 -7.01
N GLN A 157 -0.47 33.53 -7.96
CA GLN A 157 -0.05 34.00 -9.29
C GLN A 157 -1.25 34.15 -10.24
N ILE A 158 -2.28 33.32 -10.10
CA ILE A 158 -3.49 33.37 -10.94
C ILE A 158 -4.40 34.52 -10.54
N GLU A 159 -4.42 34.90 -9.26
CA GLU A 159 -5.26 35.97 -8.71
C GLU A 159 -4.65 37.37 -8.84
N LYS A 160 -3.41 37.47 -9.34
CA LYS A 160 -2.76 38.73 -9.69
C LYS A 160 -3.07 39.12 -11.12
#